data_AF-A0A1I0RPZ2-F1
#
_entry.id   AF-A0A1I0RPZ2-F1
#
_cell.length_a   1.000
_cell.length_b   1.000
_cell.length_c   1.000
_cell.angle_alpha   90.00
_cell.angle_beta   90.00
_cell.angle_gamma   90.00
#
_symmetry.space_group_name_H-M   'P 1'
#
loop_
_entity.id
_entity.type
_entity.pdbx_description
1 polymer ?
#
loop_
_entity_poly.entity_id
_entity_poly.type
_entity_poly.pdbx_seq_one_letter_code
_entity_poly.pdbx_strand_id
1 'polypeptide(L)'
;MNTETLLLNRTGGTFAAYIATSCATFPELLALKDSILHPDEHTYFNTLSAPKRQHSYLHGRYTAKQAAEVFCPEPTRIKITAGIFQQPVLEIPGVSNVQLSLSHTDNWCGVVVFPEAHPMGIDVEMITPEIHETINGIITEEERRLLPGLREAIAKPMLPGADMTLLWTMKEALSKTLRTGLMTPLQVYEVNYIIHIDGVIEAHFTNFAQYKALSWLSGDHAWSVVLPKNSIPEAAVLARIIYNQ
;
A
#
# COMPACT_ATOMS: atom_id res chain seq x y z
N MET A 1 8.41 -8.21 10.42
CA MET A 1 7.97 -8.69 9.10
C MET A 1 6.67 -9.44 9.28
N ASN A 2 5.64 -9.10 8.52
CA ASN A 2 4.36 -9.80 8.54
C ASN A 2 3.95 -10.09 7.09
N THR A 3 3.56 -11.32 6.78
CA THR A 3 3.09 -11.72 5.44
C THR A 3 1.80 -12.50 5.59
N GLU A 4 0.77 -12.11 4.85
CA GLU A 4 -0.57 -12.67 4.97
C GLU A 4 -1.16 -12.95 3.58
N THR A 5 -1.95 -14.03 3.48
CA THR A 5 -2.77 -14.30 2.29
C THR A 5 -4.15 -13.71 2.50
N LEU A 6 -4.47 -12.67 1.73
CA LEU A 6 -5.76 -12.01 1.72
C LEU A 6 -6.70 -12.73 0.76
N LEU A 7 -7.58 -13.58 1.31
CA LEU A 7 -8.66 -14.18 0.55
C LEU A 7 -9.81 -13.18 0.40
N LEU A 8 -10.12 -12.86 -0.85
CA LEU A 8 -11.10 -11.86 -1.27
C LEU A 8 -12.32 -12.59 -1.85
N ASN A 9 -13.39 -12.61 -1.09
CA ASN A 9 -14.64 -13.26 -1.47
C ASN A 9 -15.52 -12.29 -2.26
N ARG A 10 -16.03 -12.73 -3.41
CA ARG A 10 -17.00 -11.99 -4.22
C ARG A 10 -17.92 -12.95 -4.98
N THR A 11 -18.99 -12.42 -5.56
CA THR A 11 -19.83 -13.22 -6.48
C THR A 11 -18.97 -13.79 -7.60
N GLY A 12 -18.98 -15.12 -7.75
CA GLY A 12 -18.24 -15.84 -8.79
C GLY A 12 -16.90 -16.44 -8.35
N GLY A 13 -16.44 -16.23 -7.12
CA GLY A 13 -15.28 -16.97 -6.58
C GLY A 13 -14.49 -16.23 -5.52
N THR A 14 -13.40 -16.87 -5.10
CA THR A 14 -12.43 -16.33 -4.15
C THR A 14 -11.13 -16.02 -4.88
N PHE A 15 -10.57 -14.85 -4.61
CA PHE A 15 -9.30 -14.39 -5.19
C PHE A 15 -8.27 -14.25 -4.07
N ALA A 16 -7.05 -14.72 -4.30
CA ALA A 16 -5.96 -14.54 -3.36
C ALA A 16 -5.12 -13.33 -3.76
N ALA A 17 -4.90 -12.43 -2.81
CA ALA A 17 -3.82 -11.45 -2.84
C ALA A 17 -2.87 -11.74 -1.67
N TYR A 18 -1.63 -11.27 -1.77
CA TYR A 18 -0.58 -11.51 -0.79
C TYR A 18 -0.06 -10.17 -0.32
N ILE A 19 -0.17 -9.90 0.97
CA ILE A 19 0.24 -8.63 1.56
C ILE A 19 1.40 -8.86 2.51
N ALA A 20 2.39 -7.99 2.43
CA ALA A 20 3.57 -8.03 3.26
C ALA A 20 3.84 -6.64 3.84
N THR A 21 4.17 -6.58 5.12
CA THR A 21 4.62 -5.36 5.79
C THR A 21 5.95 -5.58 6.51
N SER A 22 6.80 -4.57 6.48
CA SER A 22 8.13 -4.63 7.08
C SER A 22 8.52 -3.31 7.72
N CYS A 23 9.15 -3.39 8.88
CA CYS A 23 9.83 -2.28 9.54
C CYS A 23 11.36 -2.48 9.60
N ALA A 24 11.91 -3.25 8.64
CA ALA A 24 13.32 -3.62 8.63
C ALA A 24 14.23 -2.39 8.41
N THR A 25 15.29 -2.33 9.21
CA THR A 25 16.28 -1.26 9.17
C THR A 25 17.26 -1.43 8.01
N PHE A 26 17.94 -0.35 7.64
CA PHE A 26 18.94 -0.40 6.58
C PHE A 26 20.08 -1.43 6.82
N PRO A 27 20.68 -1.53 8.02
CA PRO A 27 21.72 -2.55 8.26
C PRO A 27 21.23 -3.99 8.12
N GLU A 28 20.01 -4.30 8.60
CA GLU A 28 19.40 -5.63 8.45
C GLU A 28 19.20 -5.98 6.98
N LEU A 29 18.66 -5.04 6.20
CA LEU A 29 18.41 -5.24 4.76
C LEU A 29 19.71 -5.31 3.96
N LEU A 30 20.73 -4.54 4.35
CA LEU A 30 22.03 -4.57 3.70
C LEU A 30 22.73 -5.92 3.90
N ALA A 31 22.59 -6.54 5.07
CA ALA A 31 23.12 -7.87 5.35
C ALA A 31 22.43 -8.98 4.52
N LEU A 32 21.18 -8.75 4.12
CA LEU A 32 20.41 -9.69 3.27
C LEU A 32 20.53 -9.40 1.78
N LYS A 33 21.19 -8.30 1.37
CA LYS A 33 21.20 -7.80 -0.01
C LYS A 33 21.46 -8.90 -1.05
N ASP A 34 22.48 -9.73 -0.82
CA ASP A 34 22.93 -10.76 -1.77
C ASP A 34 22.01 -11.98 -1.84
N SER A 35 21.18 -12.21 -0.81
CA SER A 35 20.16 -13.28 -0.82
C SER A 35 18.79 -12.79 -1.29
N ILE A 36 18.58 -11.47 -1.41
CA ILE A 36 17.30 -10.89 -1.80
C ILE A 36 17.30 -10.34 -3.22
N LEU A 37 18.36 -9.67 -3.70
CA LEU A 37 18.30 -8.94 -4.96
C LEU A 37 18.54 -9.85 -6.17
N HIS A 38 17.80 -9.58 -7.24
CA HIS A 38 18.11 -10.14 -8.56
C HIS A 38 19.42 -9.53 -9.08
N PRO A 39 20.21 -10.23 -9.93
CA PRO A 39 21.44 -9.69 -10.50
C PRO A 39 21.30 -8.27 -11.10
N ASP A 40 20.26 -8.03 -11.91
CA ASP A 40 19.98 -6.69 -12.45
C ASP A 40 19.68 -5.64 -11.37
N GLU A 41 18.98 -6.03 -10.30
CA GLU A 41 18.68 -5.15 -9.17
C GLU A 41 19.93 -4.84 -8.35
N HIS A 42 20.85 -5.79 -8.23
CA HIS A 42 22.19 -5.59 -7.65
C HIS A 42 22.99 -4.56 -8.43
N THR A 43 23.01 -4.69 -9.76
CA THR A 43 23.70 -3.74 -10.63
C THR A 43 23.18 -2.33 -10.41
N TYR A 44 21.85 -2.14 -10.39
CA TYR A 44 21.25 -0.83 -10.10
C TYR A 44 21.53 -0.35 -8.67
N PHE A 45 21.41 -1.23 -7.67
CA PHE A 45 21.68 -0.85 -6.27
C PHE A 45 23.08 -0.26 -6.10
N ASN A 46 24.09 -0.82 -6.78
CA ASN A 46 25.47 -0.36 -6.71
C ASN A 46 25.67 1.05 -7.31
N THR A 47 24.70 1.59 -8.07
CA THR A 47 24.74 2.98 -8.56
C THR A 47 24.17 3.98 -7.56
N LEU A 48 23.49 3.52 -6.50
CA LEU A 48 22.90 4.38 -5.48
C LEU A 48 23.95 4.82 -4.46
N SER A 49 24.13 6.12 -4.29
CA SER A 49 25.11 6.70 -3.34
C SER A 49 24.49 7.16 -2.02
N ALA A 50 23.20 7.48 -2.00
CA ALA A 50 22.52 8.00 -0.82
C ALA A 50 21.95 6.86 0.05
N PRO A 51 22.31 6.76 1.35
CA PRO A 51 21.83 5.70 2.23
C PRO A 51 20.30 5.61 2.32
N LYS A 52 19.62 6.77 2.33
CA LYS A 52 18.14 6.82 2.32
C LYS A 52 17.55 6.15 1.07
N ARG A 53 18.13 6.42 -0.12
CA ARG A 53 17.69 5.78 -1.37
C ARG A 53 18.03 4.29 -1.40
N GLN A 54 19.18 3.91 -0.88
CA GLN A 54 19.57 2.50 -0.74
C GLN A 54 18.61 1.74 0.17
N HIS A 55 18.25 2.32 1.31
CA HIS A 55 17.28 1.75 2.24
C HIS A 55 15.92 1.58 1.60
N SER A 56 15.32 2.65 1.05
CA SER A 56 14.02 2.57 0.35
C SER A 56 14.03 1.54 -0.77
N TYR A 57 15.13 1.46 -1.53
CA TYR A 57 15.29 0.47 -2.59
C TYR A 57 15.25 -0.96 -2.02
N LEU A 58 16.12 -1.28 -1.05
CA LEU A 58 16.16 -2.62 -0.46
C LEU A 58 14.85 -2.97 0.26
N HIS A 59 14.27 -2.03 0.99
CA HIS A 59 13.07 -2.25 1.80
C HIS A 59 11.88 -2.61 0.93
N GLY A 60 11.68 -1.91 -0.20
CA GLY A 60 10.66 -2.25 -1.19
C GLY A 60 10.89 -3.62 -1.81
N ARG A 61 12.12 -3.96 -2.23
CA ARG A 61 12.42 -5.25 -2.88
C ARG A 61 12.29 -6.41 -1.91
N TYR A 62 12.82 -6.26 -0.70
CA TYR A 62 12.66 -7.24 0.37
C TYR A 62 11.18 -7.53 0.62
N THR A 63 10.40 -6.50 0.95
CA THR A 63 8.98 -6.66 1.31
C THR A 63 8.17 -7.23 0.15
N ALA A 64 8.43 -6.80 -1.09
CA ALA A 64 7.74 -7.34 -2.26
C ALA A 64 8.07 -8.80 -2.55
N LYS A 65 9.33 -9.21 -2.35
CA LYS A 65 9.75 -10.61 -2.53
C LYS A 65 9.19 -11.53 -1.46
N GLN A 66 8.98 -11.02 -0.25
CA GLN A 66 8.25 -11.75 0.79
C GLN A 66 6.77 -11.95 0.39
N ALA A 67 6.09 -10.92 -0.12
CA ALA A 67 4.72 -11.08 -0.63
C ALA A 67 4.63 -12.04 -1.84
N ALA A 68 5.68 -12.11 -2.66
CA ALA A 68 5.72 -12.94 -3.86
C ALA A 68 6.30 -14.36 -3.64
N GLU A 69 6.70 -14.72 -2.41
CA GLU A 69 7.36 -15.99 -2.09
C GLU A 69 6.54 -17.22 -2.54
N VAL A 70 5.20 -17.13 -2.43
CA VAL A 70 4.25 -18.17 -2.87
C VAL A 70 4.39 -18.54 -4.35
N PHE A 71 4.87 -17.61 -5.18
CA PHE A 71 5.07 -17.81 -6.62
C PHE A 71 6.49 -18.26 -6.94
N CYS A 72 7.47 -17.85 -6.13
CA CYS A 72 8.88 -18.22 -6.31
C CYS A 72 9.61 -18.13 -4.95
N PRO A 73 9.97 -19.27 -4.33
CA PRO A 73 10.66 -19.29 -3.05
C PRO A 73 12.09 -18.75 -3.08
N GLU A 74 12.67 -18.54 -4.27
CA GLU A 74 14.02 -18.01 -4.46
C GLU A 74 13.96 -16.51 -4.79
N PRO A 75 14.18 -15.59 -3.83
CA PRO A 75 13.96 -14.16 -4.04
C PRO A 75 14.84 -13.55 -5.14
N THR A 76 16.06 -14.07 -5.31
CA THR A 76 17.02 -13.64 -6.33
C THR A 76 16.57 -13.93 -7.77
N ARG A 77 15.56 -14.80 -7.95
CA ARG A 77 14.93 -15.07 -9.25
C ARG A 77 13.78 -14.11 -9.57
N ILE A 78 13.24 -13.43 -8.57
CA ILE A 78 12.19 -12.43 -8.72
C ILE A 78 12.85 -11.10 -9.05
N LYS A 79 12.43 -10.45 -10.13
CA LYS A 79 12.94 -9.15 -10.54
C LYS A 79 11.83 -8.11 -10.46
N ILE A 80 12.14 -6.93 -9.93
CA ILE A 80 11.20 -5.79 -9.84
C ILE A 80 11.78 -4.63 -10.64
N THR A 81 11.16 -4.35 -11.79
CA THR A 81 11.56 -3.27 -12.68
C THR A 81 10.65 -2.05 -12.55
N ALA A 82 11.08 -0.92 -13.09
CA ALA A 82 10.23 0.24 -13.26
C ALA A 82 9.54 0.15 -14.62
N GLY A 83 8.20 0.22 -14.63
CA GLY A 83 7.42 0.42 -15.82
C GLY A 83 7.60 1.84 -16.37
N ILE A 84 7.03 2.11 -17.55
CA ILE A 84 7.19 3.40 -18.23
C ILE A 84 6.63 4.61 -17.45
N PHE A 85 5.70 4.37 -16.53
CA PHE A 85 5.16 5.36 -15.61
C PHE A 85 5.77 5.23 -14.20
N GLN A 86 6.94 4.60 -14.09
CA GLN A 86 7.68 4.35 -12.85
C GLN A 86 6.98 3.45 -11.83
N GLN A 87 5.83 2.87 -12.18
CA GLN A 87 5.17 1.85 -11.36
C GLN A 87 6.02 0.58 -11.30
N PRO A 88 6.06 -0.13 -10.17
CA PRO A 88 6.79 -1.39 -10.10
C PRO A 88 6.14 -2.45 -11.00
N VAL A 89 6.98 -3.22 -11.71
CA VAL A 89 6.57 -4.36 -12.52
C VAL A 89 7.25 -5.60 -11.96
N LEU A 90 6.44 -6.61 -11.63
CA LEU A 90 6.89 -7.88 -11.07
C LEU A 90 7.19 -8.86 -12.18
N GLU A 91 8.44 -9.32 -12.27
CA GLU A 91 8.89 -10.32 -13.22
C GLU A 91 9.31 -11.59 -12.46
N ILE A 92 8.53 -12.66 -12.63
CA ILE A 92 8.77 -13.97 -12.00
C ILE A 92 8.82 -15.04 -13.10
N PRO A 93 9.89 -15.85 -13.19
CA PRO A 93 10.00 -16.89 -14.21
C PRO A 93 8.82 -17.87 -14.17
N GLY A 94 8.13 -18.04 -15.30
CA GLY A 94 7.02 -18.98 -15.44
C GLY A 94 5.69 -18.53 -14.84
N VAL A 95 5.62 -17.30 -14.30
CA VAL A 95 4.40 -16.73 -13.70
C VAL A 95 4.02 -15.47 -14.49
N SER A 96 2.74 -15.35 -14.83
CA SER A 96 2.19 -14.21 -15.58
C SER A 96 0.93 -13.69 -14.90
N ASN A 97 0.47 -12.50 -15.30
CA ASN A 97 -0.75 -11.87 -14.82
C ASN A 97 -0.77 -11.65 -13.30
N VAL A 98 0.40 -11.41 -12.71
CA VAL A 98 0.56 -11.01 -11.31
C VAL A 98 1.19 -9.63 -11.29
N GLN A 99 0.67 -8.76 -10.42
CA GLN A 99 1.08 -7.38 -10.28
C GLN A 99 1.39 -7.09 -8.81
N LEU A 100 2.00 -5.94 -8.54
CA LEU A 100 2.17 -5.47 -7.19
C LEU A 100 1.93 -3.96 -7.08
N SER A 101 1.57 -3.54 -5.88
CA SER A 101 1.61 -2.14 -5.45
C SER A 101 2.44 -2.07 -4.18
N LEU A 102 3.26 -1.02 -4.04
CA LEU A 102 4.08 -0.80 -2.87
C LEU A 102 4.00 0.65 -2.40
N SER A 103 4.17 0.83 -1.10
CA SER A 103 4.40 2.13 -0.49
C SER A 103 5.38 1.97 0.67
N HIS A 104 6.13 3.02 0.96
CA HIS A 104 7.06 3.02 2.08
C HIS A 104 7.22 4.42 2.66
N THR A 105 7.43 4.46 3.97
CA THR A 105 7.94 5.62 4.70
C THR A 105 9.42 5.39 5.02
N ASP A 106 9.98 6.20 5.92
CA ASP A 106 11.33 5.96 6.43
C ASP A 106 11.40 4.71 7.34
N ASN A 107 10.27 4.30 7.92
CA ASN A 107 10.22 3.19 8.90
C ASN A 107 9.45 1.97 8.40
N TRP A 108 8.42 2.16 7.58
CA TRP A 108 7.52 1.08 7.15
C TRP A 108 7.55 0.89 5.64
N CYS A 109 7.38 -0.35 5.20
CA CYS A 109 7.04 -0.68 3.82
C CYS A 109 5.84 -1.63 3.82
N GLY A 110 4.87 -1.33 2.97
CA GLY A 110 3.73 -2.18 2.67
C GLY A 110 3.73 -2.57 1.19
N VAL A 111 3.48 -3.84 0.91
CA VAL A 111 3.33 -4.38 -0.45
C VAL A 111 2.09 -5.25 -0.53
N VAL A 112 1.33 -5.12 -1.61
CA VAL A 112 0.30 -6.08 -2.00
C VAL A 112 0.63 -6.64 -3.38
N VAL A 113 0.67 -7.96 -3.50
CA VAL A 113 0.81 -8.73 -4.74
C VAL A 113 -0.54 -9.35 -5.09
N PHE A 114 -1.02 -9.15 -6.30
CA PHE A 114 -2.39 -9.50 -6.69
C PHE A 114 -2.46 -9.96 -8.15
N PRO A 115 -3.47 -10.77 -8.52
CA PRO A 115 -3.71 -11.12 -9.91
C PRO A 115 -4.17 -9.88 -10.69
N GLU A 116 -3.74 -9.75 -11.95
CA GLU A 116 -4.12 -8.64 -12.83
C GLU A 116 -5.63 -8.44 -12.95
N ALA A 117 -6.40 -9.52 -12.91
CA ALA A 117 -7.87 -9.50 -12.93
C ALA A 117 -8.50 -8.88 -11.66
N HIS A 118 -7.71 -8.58 -10.64
CA HIS A 118 -8.14 -8.06 -9.34
C HIS A 118 -7.23 -6.91 -8.90
N PRO A 119 -7.27 -5.75 -9.59
CA PRO A 119 -6.34 -4.65 -9.34
C PRO A 119 -6.46 -4.12 -7.91
N MET A 120 -5.32 -3.94 -7.25
CA MET A 120 -5.23 -3.41 -5.89
C MET A 120 -4.12 -2.35 -5.77
N GLY A 121 -4.19 -1.56 -4.71
CA GLY A 121 -3.18 -0.57 -4.36
C GLY A 121 -2.99 -0.52 -2.86
N ILE A 122 -1.77 -0.22 -2.42
CA ILE A 122 -1.47 0.03 -1.01
C ILE A 122 -0.77 1.37 -0.86
N ASP A 123 -1.11 2.07 0.21
CA ASP A 123 -0.39 3.24 0.64
C ASP A 123 -0.18 3.27 2.15
N VAL A 124 0.98 3.80 2.57
CA VAL A 124 1.34 4.04 3.95
C VAL A 124 2.03 5.39 4.04
N GLU A 125 1.59 6.23 4.98
CA GLU A 125 2.17 7.54 5.23
C GLU A 125 2.33 7.80 6.72
N MET A 126 3.41 8.51 7.07
CA MET A 126 3.64 8.98 8.43
C MET A 126 2.72 10.17 8.70
N ILE A 127 2.12 10.23 9.88
CA ILE A 127 1.28 11.35 10.27
C ILE A 127 2.19 12.49 10.73
N THR A 128 2.36 13.48 9.86
CA THR A 128 3.17 14.66 10.15
C THR A 128 2.42 15.96 9.85
N PRO A 129 2.71 17.07 10.53
CA PRO A 129 2.06 18.36 10.28
C PRO A 129 2.21 18.86 8.83
N GLU A 130 3.32 18.55 8.17
CA GLU A 130 3.64 19.03 6.80
C GLU A 130 2.68 18.47 5.75
N ILE A 131 2.22 17.22 5.94
CA ILE A 131 1.23 16.60 5.07
C ILE A 131 -0.11 17.36 5.10
N HIS A 132 -0.46 18.02 6.22
CA HIS A 132 -1.71 18.76 6.31
C HIS A 132 -1.76 19.95 5.37
N GLU A 133 -0.67 20.71 5.26
CA GLU A 133 -0.64 21.90 4.40
C GLU A 133 -0.83 21.50 2.94
N THR A 134 -0.18 20.40 2.54
CA THR A 134 -0.31 19.82 1.20
C THR A 134 -1.75 19.37 0.94
N ILE A 135 -2.35 18.63 1.87
CA ILE A 135 -3.72 18.09 1.71
C ILE A 135 -4.79 19.19 1.75
N ASN A 136 -4.61 20.22 2.58
CA ASN A 136 -5.59 21.29 2.72
C ASN A 136 -5.85 22.04 1.39
N GLY A 137 -4.87 22.07 0.49
CA GLY A 137 -5.00 22.69 -0.83
C GLY A 137 -5.73 21.83 -1.87
N ILE A 138 -5.95 20.54 -1.61
CA ILE A 138 -6.44 19.57 -2.59
C ILE A 138 -7.70 18.81 -2.15
N ILE A 139 -8.07 18.90 -0.87
CA ILE A 139 -9.28 18.29 -0.32
C ILE A 139 -10.53 19.03 -0.82
N THR A 140 -11.55 18.28 -1.23
CA THR A 140 -12.83 18.85 -1.68
C THR A 140 -13.71 19.24 -0.50
N GLU A 141 -14.75 20.04 -0.76
CA GLU A 141 -15.72 20.41 0.29
C GLU A 141 -16.49 19.19 0.83
N GLU A 142 -16.78 18.21 -0.03
CA GLU A 142 -17.44 16.97 0.40
C GLU A 142 -16.50 16.14 1.29
N GLU A 143 -15.22 16.03 0.95
CA GLU A 143 -14.22 15.36 1.80
C GLU A 143 -14.03 16.06 3.15
N ARG A 144 -14.10 17.41 3.20
CA ARG A 144 -14.03 18.17 4.46
C ARG A 144 -15.16 17.78 5.42
N ARG A 145 -16.34 17.44 4.89
CA ARG A 145 -17.49 16.98 5.69
C ARG A 145 -17.29 15.57 6.27
N LEU A 146 -16.38 14.77 5.72
CA LEU A 146 -16.05 13.44 6.23
C LEU A 146 -15.06 13.47 7.40
N LEU A 147 -14.27 14.55 7.54
CA LEU A 147 -13.23 14.66 8.59
C LEU A 147 -13.75 14.40 10.01
N PRO A 148 -14.92 14.91 10.45
CA PRO A 148 -15.47 14.57 11.76
C PRO A 148 -15.69 13.06 11.93
N GLY A 149 -16.25 12.38 10.92
CA GLY A 149 -16.47 10.94 10.96
C GLY A 149 -15.17 10.14 11.03
N LEU A 150 -14.14 10.56 10.27
CA LEU A 150 -12.81 9.96 10.33
C LEU A 150 -12.19 10.06 11.73
N ARG A 151 -12.38 11.21 12.41
CA ARG A 151 -11.92 11.40 13.80
C ARG A 151 -12.64 10.50 14.78
N GLU A 152 -13.95 10.31 14.61
CA GLU A 152 -14.77 9.43 15.45
C GLU A 152 -14.45 7.95 15.26
N ALA A 153 -14.06 7.53 14.05
CA ALA A 153 -13.74 6.14 13.73
C ALA A 153 -12.56 5.57 14.52
N ILE A 154 -11.69 6.45 15.01
CA ILE A 154 -10.38 6.10 15.53
C ILE A 154 -10.45 6.20 17.05
N ALA A 155 -10.55 5.05 17.72
CA ALA A 155 -10.78 4.94 19.17
C ALA A 155 -9.59 5.37 20.07
N LYS A 156 -8.62 6.14 19.57
CA LYS A 156 -7.41 6.57 20.30
C LYS A 156 -7.23 8.10 20.18
N PRO A 157 -6.48 8.75 21.09
CA PRO A 157 -6.08 10.14 20.89
C PRO A 157 -5.40 10.26 19.53
N MET A 158 -6.06 10.96 18.61
CA MET A 158 -5.58 11.08 17.25
C MET A 158 -4.36 12.00 17.23
N LEU A 159 -3.27 11.57 16.59
CA LEU A 159 -2.22 12.51 16.22
C LEU A 159 -2.86 13.61 15.37
N PRO A 160 -2.52 14.89 15.59
CA PRO A 160 -3.01 15.97 14.74
C PRO A 160 -2.78 15.59 13.27
N GLY A 161 -3.84 15.60 12.46
CA GLY A 161 -3.79 15.30 11.03
C GLY A 161 -4.09 13.91 10.57
N ALA A 162 -4.25 12.95 11.48
CA ALA A 162 -4.41 11.58 11.04
C ALA A 162 -5.63 11.37 10.14
N ASP A 163 -6.71 12.15 10.33
CA ASP A 163 -7.88 12.22 9.45
C ASP A 163 -7.53 12.64 8.02
N MET A 164 -6.70 13.68 7.89
CA MET A 164 -6.21 14.16 6.60
C MET A 164 -5.26 13.13 5.97
N THR A 165 -4.28 12.63 6.71
CA THR A 165 -3.34 11.60 6.22
C THR A 165 -4.08 10.34 5.77
N LEU A 166 -5.15 9.93 6.48
CA LEU A 166 -6.02 8.84 6.03
C LEU A 166 -6.65 9.12 4.67
N LEU A 167 -7.28 10.28 4.48
CA LEU A 167 -7.81 10.66 3.16
C LEU A 167 -6.74 10.64 2.08
N TRP A 168 -5.54 11.14 2.37
CA TRP A 168 -4.43 11.09 1.45
C TRP A 168 -4.06 9.66 1.06
N THR A 169 -3.87 8.78 2.04
CA THR A 169 -3.50 7.38 1.75
C THR A 169 -4.58 6.65 0.95
N MET A 170 -5.87 6.95 1.17
CA MET A 170 -6.97 6.39 0.36
C MET A 170 -6.82 6.79 -1.11
N LYS A 171 -6.51 8.06 -1.36
CA LYS A 171 -6.39 8.65 -2.70
C LYS A 171 -5.13 8.17 -3.40
N GLU A 172 -4.00 8.09 -2.70
CA GLU A 172 -2.74 7.55 -3.23
C GLU A 172 -2.82 6.05 -3.51
N ALA A 173 -3.45 5.27 -2.63
CA ALA A 173 -3.67 3.86 -2.89
C ALA A 173 -4.53 3.65 -4.15
N LEU A 174 -5.54 4.49 -4.38
CA LEU A 174 -6.34 4.44 -5.61
C LEU A 174 -5.51 4.89 -6.83
N SER A 175 -4.72 5.96 -6.72
CA SER A 175 -3.83 6.44 -7.78
C SER A 175 -2.86 5.34 -8.23
N LYS A 176 -2.31 4.58 -7.28
CA LYS A 176 -1.43 3.43 -7.50
C LYS A 176 -2.16 2.26 -8.15
N THR A 177 -3.39 1.98 -7.73
CA THR A 177 -4.25 0.95 -8.36
C THR A 177 -4.48 1.27 -9.84
N LEU A 178 -4.70 2.55 -10.17
CA LEU A 178 -4.96 3.03 -11.53
C LEU A 178 -3.70 3.33 -12.34
N ARG A 179 -2.52 3.30 -11.71
CA ARG A 179 -1.19 3.61 -12.30
C ARG A 179 -1.09 5.00 -12.92
N THR A 180 -1.88 5.93 -12.40
CA THR A 180 -1.92 7.33 -12.82
C THR A 180 -0.98 8.20 -11.99
N GLY A 181 -0.62 7.74 -10.78
CA GLY A 181 0.19 8.50 -9.82
C GLY A 181 -0.39 9.89 -9.56
N LEU A 182 0.51 10.83 -9.24
CA LEU A 182 0.19 12.24 -8.98
C LEU A 182 -0.04 13.09 -10.24
N MET A 183 -0.04 12.49 -11.44
CA MET A 183 -0.29 13.22 -12.70
C MET A 183 -1.78 13.52 -12.94
N THR A 184 -2.66 12.99 -12.08
CA THR A 184 -4.10 13.28 -12.09
C THR A 184 -4.42 14.14 -10.87
N PRO A 185 -5.22 15.22 -11.02
CA PRO A 185 -5.65 16.03 -9.88
C PRO A 185 -6.30 15.15 -8.80
N LEU A 186 -5.86 15.29 -7.55
CA LEU A 186 -6.31 14.43 -6.45
C LEU A 186 -7.81 14.55 -6.18
N GLN A 187 -8.47 15.65 -6.60
CA GLN A 187 -9.92 15.81 -6.58
C GLN A 187 -10.65 14.76 -7.43
N VAL A 188 -10.00 14.18 -8.44
CA VAL A 188 -10.58 13.09 -9.25
C VAL A 188 -10.73 11.81 -8.43
N TYR A 189 -9.91 11.62 -7.38
CA TYR A 189 -9.99 10.49 -6.44
C TYR A 189 -10.85 10.79 -5.22
N GLU A 190 -11.80 11.72 -5.33
CA GLU A 190 -12.65 12.15 -4.22
C GLU A 190 -13.28 10.97 -3.47
N VAL A 191 -13.16 10.99 -2.13
CA VAL A 191 -13.89 10.09 -1.24
C VAL A 191 -15.30 10.63 -1.02
N ASN A 192 -16.30 9.82 -1.34
CA ASN A 192 -17.72 10.16 -1.26
C ASN A 192 -18.27 9.92 0.15
N TYR A 193 -18.08 8.72 0.69
CA TYR A 193 -18.56 8.35 2.01
C TYR A 193 -17.68 7.30 2.66
N ILE A 194 -17.80 7.18 3.98
CA ILE A 194 -17.05 6.24 4.82
C ILE A 194 -18.01 5.40 5.66
N ILE A 195 -17.59 4.18 5.99
CA ILE A 195 -18.29 3.25 6.89
C ILE A 195 -17.25 2.75 7.91
N HIS A 196 -17.65 2.63 9.17
CA HIS A 196 -16.78 2.12 10.22
C HIS A 196 -17.10 0.65 10.48
N ILE A 197 -16.09 -0.21 10.39
CA ILE A 197 -16.22 -1.66 10.54
C ILE A 197 -15.07 -2.12 11.45
N ASP A 198 -15.36 -2.41 12.72
CA ASP A 198 -14.43 -3.03 13.67
C ASP A 198 -13.02 -2.40 13.71
N GLY A 199 -12.94 -1.07 13.76
CA GLY A 199 -11.67 -0.33 13.81
C GLY A 199 -11.00 -0.08 12.45
N VAL A 200 -11.68 -0.46 11.36
CA VAL A 200 -11.31 -0.16 9.97
C VAL A 200 -12.30 0.83 9.39
N ILE A 201 -11.79 1.76 8.58
CA ILE A 201 -12.59 2.68 7.79
C ILE A 201 -12.69 2.11 6.38
N GLU A 202 -13.89 1.76 5.96
CA GLU A 202 -14.18 1.45 4.55
C GLU A 202 -14.62 2.75 3.85
N ALA A 203 -13.84 3.21 2.88
CA ALA A 203 -14.13 4.43 2.12
C ALA A 203 -14.52 4.10 0.67
N HIS A 204 -15.48 4.86 0.12
CA HIS A 204 -15.99 4.71 -1.24
C HIS A 204 -15.74 5.98 -2.04
N PHE A 205 -15.39 5.83 -3.32
CA PHE A 205 -14.97 6.95 -4.17
C PHE A 205 -16.11 7.47 -5.06
N THR A 206 -16.11 8.78 -5.33
CA THR A 206 -17.11 9.44 -6.20
C THR A 206 -16.97 8.99 -7.65
N ASN A 207 -15.78 9.15 -8.24
CA ASN A 207 -15.56 8.91 -9.68
C ASN A 207 -15.14 7.47 -10.01
N PHE A 208 -14.79 6.68 -8.98
CA PHE A 208 -14.29 5.31 -9.12
C PHE A 208 -15.08 4.34 -8.25
N ALA A 209 -16.41 4.38 -8.39
CA ALA A 209 -17.36 3.65 -7.56
C ALA A 209 -17.21 2.11 -7.62
N GLN A 210 -16.45 1.57 -8.56
CA GLN A 210 -16.08 0.16 -8.65
C GLN A 210 -14.98 -0.26 -7.66
N TYR A 211 -14.36 0.69 -6.95
CA TYR A 211 -13.35 0.46 -5.92
C TYR A 211 -13.81 0.91 -4.54
N LYS A 212 -13.15 0.38 -3.51
CA LYS A 212 -13.22 0.85 -2.13
C LYS A 212 -11.82 0.85 -1.50
N ALA A 213 -11.60 1.67 -0.49
CA ALA A 213 -10.43 1.61 0.37
C ALA A 213 -10.78 0.99 1.72
N LEU A 214 -9.85 0.24 2.28
CA LEU A 214 -9.84 -0.20 3.68
C LEU A 214 -8.67 0.48 4.36
N SER A 215 -8.95 1.29 5.37
CA SER A 215 -7.97 2.18 5.96
C SER A 215 -7.98 2.10 7.48
N TRP A 216 -6.79 2.22 8.07
CA TRP A 216 -6.61 2.16 9.53
C TRP A 216 -5.40 3.02 9.93
N LEU A 217 -5.28 3.28 11.23
CA LEU A 217 -4.06 3.80 11.82
C LEU A 217 -3.32 2.68 12.55
N SER A 218 -2.00 2.63 12.39
CA SER A 218 -1.12 1.92 13.32
C SER A 218 0.04 2.80 13.75
N GLY A 219 0.23 2.95 15.05
CA GLY A 219 1.20 3.88 15.62
C GLY A 219 1.01 5.31 15.12
N ASP A 220 2.06 5.85 14.51
CA ASP A 220 2.16 7.16 13.87
C ASP A 220 1.94 7.12 12.35
N HIS A 221 1.38 6.03 11.81
CA HIS A 221 1.17 5.83 10.38
C HIS A 221 -0.31 5.63 10.04
N ALA A 222 -0.72 6.20 8.90
CA ALA A 222 -1.97 5.91 8.24
C ALA A 222 -1.73 4.90 7.12
N TRP A 223 -2.65 3.96 6.97
CA TRP A 223 -2.57 2.89 5.98
C TRP A 223 -3.87 2.83 5.18
N SER A 224 -3.75 2.51 3.90
CA SER A 224 -4.90 2.25 3.03
C SER A 224 -4.59 1.12 2.04
N VAL A 225 -5.52 0.20 1.88
CA VAL A 225 -5.53 -0.79 0.79
C VAL A 225 -6.77 -0.57 -0.05
N VAL A 226 -6.58 -0.32 -1.35
CA VAL A 226 -7.66 -0.19 -2.33
C VAL A 226 -7.83 -1.51 -3.07
N LEU A 227 -9.10 -1.90 -3.23
CA LEU A 227 -9.51 -3.12 -3.91
C LEU A 227 -10.88 -2.94 -4.58
N PRO A 228 -11.30 -3.86 -5.48
CA PRO A 228 -12.63 -3.81 -6.07
C PRO A 228 -13.73 -3.83 -5.01
N LYS A 229 -14.75 -2.99 -5.17
CA LYS A 229 -15.80 -2.71 -4.17
C LYS A 229 -16.51 -3.96 -3.66
N ASN A 230 -16.81 -4.90 -4.56
CA ASN A 230 -17.56 -6.11 -4.25
C ASN A 230 -16.68 -7.27 -3.73
N SER A 231 -15.41 -6.98 -3.41
CA SER A 231 -14.48 -7.93 -2.81
C SER A 231 -14.46 -7.75 -1.30
N ILE A 232 -14.72 -8.83 -0.57
CA ILE A 232 -14.79 -8.85 0.89
C ILE A 232 -13.59 -9.65 1.40
N PRO A 233 -12.61 -9.00 2.08
CA PRO A 233 -11.52 -9.73 2.70
C PRO A 233 -12.02 -10.51 3.92
N GLU A 234 -11.34 -11.61 4.23
CA GLU A 234 -11.56 -12.32 5.49
C GLU A 234 -11.16 -11.44 6.70
N ALA A 235 -12.12 -11.19 7.59
CA ALA A 235 -11.95 -10.30 8.74
C ALA A 235 -10.78 -10.70 9.64
N ALA A 236 -10.56 -12.01 9.84
CA ALA A 236 -9.45 -12.52 10.66
C ALA A 236 -8.08 -12.22 10.04
N VAL A 237 -7.96 -12.26 8.72
CA VAL A 237 -6.72 -11.91 8.01
C VAL A 237 -6.49 -10.40 8.09
N LEU A 238 -7.54 -9.62 7.83
CA LEU A 238 -7.49 -8.16 7.90
C LEU A 238 -7.06 -7.69 9.30
N ALA A 239 -7.59 -8.30 10.35
CA ALA A 239 -7.18 -8.02 11.72
C ALA A 239 -5.68 -8.30 11.96
N ARG A 240 -5.14 -9.43 11.47
CA ARG A 240 -3.70 -9.73 11.59
C ARG A 240 -2.82 -8.73 10.83
N ILE A 241 -3.28 -8.28 9.66
CA ILE A 241 -2.58 -7.22 8.92
C ILE A 241 -2.51 -5.96 9.78
N ILE A 242 -3.64 -5.53 10.34
CA ILE A 242 -3.77 -4.26 11.08
C ILE A 242 -2.99 -4.29 12.41
N TYR A 243 -3.09 -5.37 13.17
CA TYR A 243 -2.56 -5.42 14.53
C TYR A 243 -1.11 -5.89 14.64
N ASN A 244 -0.51 -6.40 13.55
CA ASN A 244 0.90 -6.82 13.53
C ASN A 244 1.84 -5.76 12.91
N GLN A 245 1.38 -4.51 12.84
CA GLN A 245 2.16 -3.34 12.42
C GLN A 245 2.53 -2.52 13.65
#